data_AF-I1Q758-F1
#
_entry.id   AF-I1Q758-F1
#
_cell.length_a   1.000
_cell.length_b   1.000
_cell.length_c   1.000
_cell.angle_alpha   90.00
_cell.angle_beta   90.00
_cell.angle_gamma   90.00
#
_symmetry.space_group_name_H-M   'P 1'
#
loop_
_entity.id
_entity.type
_entity.pdbx_description
1 polymer ?
#
loop_
_entity_poly.entity_id
_entity_poly.type
_entity_poly.pdbx_seq_one_letter_code
_entity_poly.pdbx_strand_id
1 'polypeptide(L)'
;MASAAAEAPAPSPSPTAAANSRPRRVLEELSWDDSFVRELPGDPRSDAIPREVLHACYTKVSPSAPVDNPKLVAWSQSVADILDLDHKE
;
A
#
# COMPACT_ATOMS: atom_id res chain seq x y z
N MET A 1 8.04 10.38 -59.95
CA MET A 1 7.15 11.25 -59.15
C MET A 1 7.08 10.65 -57.76
N ALA A 2 7.20 11.50 -56.75
CA ALA A 2 7.77 11.19 -55.44
C ALA A 2 7.01 10.17 -54.60
N SER A 3 7.79 9.31 -53.94
CA SER A 3 7.40 8.49 -52.80
C SER A 3 7.36 9.38 -51.55
N ALA A 4 6.29 9.29 -50.76
CA ALA A 4 6.18 9.95 -49.46
C ALA A 4 5.86 8.89 -48.40
N ALA A 5 6.90 8.44 -47.70
CA ALA A 5 6.77 7.67 -46.47
C ALA A 5 6.38 8.64 -45.35
N ALA A 6 5.22 8.45 -44.74
CA ALA A 6 4.81 9.18 -43.55
C ALA A 6 5.51 8.54 -42.33
N GLU A 7 6.46 9.27 -41.75
CA GLU A 7 7.14 8.90 -40.52
C GLU A 7 6.20 9.16 -39.33
N ALA A 8 5.91 8.10 -38.56
CA ALA A 8 5.10 8.18 -37.36
C ALA A 8 5.87 8.90 -36.24
N PRO A 9 5.23 9.77 -35.45
CA PRO A 9 5.91 10.51 -34.38
C PRO A 9 6.34 9.56 -33.25
N ALA A 10 7.56 9.78 -32.77
CA ALA A 10 8.18 9.06 -31.65
C ALA A 10 7.28 9.03 -30.40
N PRO A 11 7.32 7.94 -29.59
CA PRO A 11 6.54 7.85 -28.37
C PRO A 11 7.00 8.91 -27.36
N SER A 12 6.04 9.68 -26.84
CA SER A 12 6.22 10.59 -25.71
C SER A 12 6.92 9.87 -24.55
N PRO A 13 7.85 10.53 -23.82
CA PRO A 13 8.51 9.91 -22.68
C PRO A 13 7.48 9.58 -21.60
N SER A 14 7.38 8.30 -21.26
CA SER A 14 6.59 7.79 -20.13
C SER A 14 6.95 8.53 -18.83
N PRO A 15 5.98 8.80 -17.94
CA PRO A 15 6.20 9.56 -16.69
C PRO A 15 7.02 8.81 -15.61
N THR A 16 7.66 7.69 -15.94
CA THR A 16 8.32 6.79 -14.98
C THR A 16 9.65 7.31 -14.42
N ALA A 17 10.17 8.46 -14.88
CA ALA A 17 11.51 8.93 -14.51
C ALA A 17 11.58 9.86 -13.28
N ALA A 18 10.46 10.23 -12.64
CA ALA A 18 10.45 11.24 -11.58
C ALA A 18 10.58 10.69 -10.14
N ALA A 19 10.85 9.40 -9.94
CA ALA A 19 10.77 8.76 -8.63
C ALA A 19 12.04 8.83 -7.75
N ASN A 20 13.11 9.52 -8.16
CA ASN A 20 14.38 9.42 -7.45
C ASN A 20 14.73 10.69 -6.66
N SER A 21 14.25 10.77 -5.42
CA SER A 21 14.88 11.56 -4.34
C SER A 21 14.22 11.39 -2.96
N ARG A 22 13.18 10.57 -2.82
CA ARG A 22 12.59 10.33 -1.49
C ARG A 22 13.52 9.44 -0.66
N PRO A 23 13.82 9.81 0.60
CA PRO A 23 14.62 8.97 1.48
C PRO A 23 13.86 7.68 1.75
N ARG A 24 14.54 6.54 1.58
CA ARG A 24 13.99 5.25 1.99
C ARG A 24 13.97 5.15 3.50
N ARG A 25 12.94 4.49 4.03
CA ARG A 25 12.65 4.34 5.45
C ARG A 25 12.67 2.87 5.83
N VAL A 26 12.93 2.63 7.11
CA VAL A 26 12.64 1.34 7.75
C VAL A 26 11.17 1.29 8.20
N LEU A 27 10.65 0.10 8.45
CA LEU A 27 9.26 -0.21 8.78
C LEU A 27 8.79 0.55 10.03
N GLU A 28 9.68 0.73 11.01
CA GLU A 28 9.39 1.46 12.24
C GLU A 28 9.27 2.99 12.03
N GLU A 29 9.77 3.52 10.92
CA GLU A 29 9.74 4.95 10.57
C GLU A 29 8.56 5.32 9.66
N LEU A 30 7.71 4.36 9.30
CA LEU A 30 6.50 4.62 8.53
C LEU A 30 5.54 5.50 9.34
N SER A 31 5.07 6.57 8.71
CA SER A 31 4.06 7.45 9.28
C SER A 31 2.67 6.82 9.13
N TRP A 32 2.19 6.18 10.19
CA TRP A 32 0.85 5.64 10.25
C TRP A 32 -0.16 6.74 10.60
N ASP A 33 -1.10 7.03 9.69
CA ASP A 33 -2.28 7.83 10.01
C ASP A 33 -3.48 6.91 10.19
N ASP A 34 -4.00 6.86 11.41
CA ASP A 34 -5.16 6.07 11.82
C ASP A 34 -6.46 6.92 11.81
N SER A 35 -6.51 7.98 11.01
CA SER A 35 -7.66 8.90 10.85
C SER A 35 -8.99 8.17 10.71
N PHE A 36 -9.05 7.08 9.94
CA PHE A 36 -10.26 6.26 9.81
C PHE A 36 -10.78 5.73 11.16
N VAL A 37 -9.89 5.25 12.03
CA VAL A 37 -10.24 4.71 13.36
C VAL A 37 -10.56 5.85 14.33
N ARG A 38 -9.84 6.97 14.23
CA ARG A 38 -9.97 8.14 15.10
C ARG A 38 -11.25 8.95 14.84
N GLU A 39 -11.68 9.05 13.58
CA GLU A 39 -12.75 9.95 13.17
C GLU A 39 -14.11 9.26 13.02
N LEU A 40 -14.13 7.94 12.81
CA LEU A 40 -15.36 7.19 12.57
C LEU A 40 -15.83 6.42 13.81
N PRO A 41 -17.15 6.19 13.95
CA PRO A 41 -17.68 5.43 15.07
C PRO A 41 -17.18 3.98 15.02
N GLY A 42 -16.44 3.60 16.05
CA GLY A 42 -16.02 2.23 16.29
C GLY A 42 -17.06 1.47 17.10
N ASP A 43 -17.14 0.18 16.85
CA ASP A 43 -17.92 -0.76 17.65
C ASP A 43 -17.26 -0.90 19.04
N PRO A 44 -18.03 -0.74 20.15
CA PRO A 44 -17.49 -0.86 21.50
C PRO A 44 -17.09 -2.29 21.87
N ARG A 45 -17.56 -3.29 21.12
CA ARG A 45 -17.18 -4.68 21.34
C ARG A 45 -15.90 -5.03 20.59
N SER A 46 -15.17 -6.00 21.11
CA SER A 46 -13.96 -6.54 20.49
C SER A 46 -13.98 -8.08 20.45
N ASP A 47 -15.16 -8.67 20.62
CA ASP A 47 -15.34 -10.11 20.60
C ASP A 47 -15.53 -10.63 19.17
N ALA A 48 -14.97 -11.79 18.87
CA ALA A 48 -14.99 -12.39 17.53
C ALA A 48 -16.30 -13.15 17.23
N ILE A 49 -17.43 -12.72 17.81
CA ILE A 49 -18.71 -13.41 17.68
C ILE A 49 -19.50 -12.83 16.50
N PRO A 50 -19.98 -13.66 15.54
CA PRO A 50 -20.83 -13.18 14.45
C PRO A 50 -22.13 -12.55 14.96
N ARG A 51 -22.45 -11.36 14.45
CA ARG A 51 -23.65 -10.60 14.82
C ARG A 51 -23.89 -9.45 13.84
N GLU A 52 -25.04 -8.80 14.00
CA GLU A 52 -25.29 -7.51 13.37
C GLU A 52 -24.53 -6.39 14.10
N VAL A 53 -23.90 -5.49 13.34
CA VAL A 53 -23.16 -4.33 13.86
C VAL A 53 -23.87 -3.08 13.36
N LEU A 54 -24.60 -2.41 14.26
CA LEU A 54 -25.31 -1.18 13.96
C LEU A 54 -24.53 0.04 14.44
N HIS A 55 -24.62 1.14 13.69
CA HIS A 55 -24.06 2.46 14.05
C HIS A 55 -22.54 2.50 14.24
N ALA A 56 -21.80 1.54 13.70
CA ALA A 56 -20.34 1.52 13.70
C ALA A 56 -19.79 1.23 12.30
N CYS A 57 -18.62 1.79 11.99
CA CYS A 57 -17.91 1.62 10.74
C CYS A 57 -16.84 0.52 10.80
N TYR A 58 -16.41 0.11 12.00
CA TYR A 58 -15.40 -0.91 12.21
C TYR A 58 -15.52 -1.56 13.59
N THR A 59 -14.95 -2.76 13.74
CA THR A 59 -14.75 -3.46 15.03
C THR A 59 -13.27 -3.68 15.25
N LYS A 60 -12.76 -3.35 16.44
CA LYS A 60 -11.35 -3.58 16.77
C LYS A 60 -11.14 -5.05 17.09
N VAL A 61 -10.23 -5.69 16.37
CA VAL A 61 -9.83 -7.08 16.57
C VAL A 61 -8.30 -7.20 16.57
N SER A 62 -7.78 -8.16 17.32
CA SER A 62 -6.37 -8.52 17.28
C SER A 62 -6.14 -9.63 16.24
N PRO A 63 -5.03 -9.60 15.47
CA PRO A 63 -4.66 -10.70 14.58
C PRO A 63 -4.62 -12.03 15.33
N SER A 64 -5.26 -13.07 14.77
CA SER A 64 -5.64 -14.26 15.51
C SER A 64 -4.55 -15.32 15.66
N ALA A 65 -3.36 -15.17 15.06
CA ALA A 65 -2.41 -16.28 15.01
C ALA A 65 -0.94 -15.83 15.14
N PRO A 66 -0.21 -16.30 16.17
CA PRO A 66 1.19 -16.62 15.98
C PRO A 66 1.27 -17.82 15.04
N VAL A 67 1.95 -17.65 13.91
CA VAL A 67 2.27 -18.73 12.98
C VAL A 67 3.66 -19.27 13.32
N ASP A 68 3.82 -20.59 13.31
CA ASP A 68 5.11 -21.23 13.57
C ASP A 68 6.09 -20.94 12.42
N ASN A 69 7.23 -20.33 12.77
CA ASN A 69 8.35 -20.05 11.85
C ASN A 69 7.95 -19.28 10.57
N PRO A 70 7.48 -18.03 10.68
CA PRO A 70 7.08 -17.24 9.52
C PRO A 70 8.28 -16.99 8.60
N LYS A 71 8.07 -17.11 7.28
CA LYS A 71 9.09 -16.85 6.25
C LYS A 71 8.53 -15.95 5.16
N LEU A 72 9.34 -15.00 4.70
CA LEU A 72 9.02 -14.19 3.54
C LEU A 72 9.12 -15.05 2.27
N VAL A 73 8.01 -15.18 1.54
CA VAL A 73 7.96 -15.96 0.29
C VAL A 73 8.10 -15.05 -0.93
N ALA A 74 7.46 -13.88 -0.89
CA ALA A 74 7.50 -12.88 -1.95
C ALA A 74 7.08 -11.51 -1.42
N TRP A 75 7.49 -10.45 -2.12
CA TRP A 75 7.06 -9.08 -1.87
C TRP A 75 7.12 -8.27 -3.18
N SER A 76 6.51 -7.09 -3.20
CA SER A 76 6.40 -6.23 -4.38
C SER A 76 7.31 -4.99 -4.26
N GLN A 77 8.29 -4.89 -5.16
CA GLN A 77 9.18 -3.71 -5.26
C GLN A 77 8.38 -2.43 -5.52
N SER A 78 7.39 -2.48 -6.42
CA SER A 78 6.55 -1.31 -6.72
C SER A 78 5.77 -0.81 -5.52
N VAL A 79 5.35 -1.70 -4.60
CA VAL A 79 4.62 -1.28 -3.39
C VAL A 79 5.57 -0.67 -2.36
N ALA A 80 6.78 -1.22 -2.21
CA ALA A 80 7.80 -0.58 -1.36
C ALA A 80 8.17 0.81 -1.85
N ASP A 81 8.26 1.01 -3.17
CA ASP A 81 8.53 2.34 -3.74
C ASP A 81 7.39 3.33 -3.45
N ILE A 82 6.13 2.88 -3.40
CA ILE A 82 4.98 3.72 -3.00
C ILE A 82 5.08 4.14 -1.52
N LEU A 83 5.59 3.24 -0.68
CA LEU A 83 5.73 3.45 0.77
C LEU A 83 7.08 4.07 1.15
N ASP A 84 7.94 4.38 0.18
CA ASP A 84 9.33 4.80 0.40
C ASP A 84 10.10 3.82 1.32
N LEU A 85 9.83 2.51 1.22
CA LEU A 85 10.41 1.46 2.07
C LEU A 85 11.76 0.97 1.52
N ASP A 86 12.72 0.65 2.39
CA ASP A 86 13.95 -0.02 1.96
C ASP A 86 13.64 -1.43 1.42
N HIS A 87 14.27 -1.77 0.30
CA HIS A 87 14.13 -3.09 -0.33
C HIS A 87 14.93 -4.18 0.40
N LYS A 88 15.80 -3.79 1.33
CA LYS A 88 16.63 -4.69 2.14
C LYS A 88 15.99 -5.11 3.46
N GLU A 89 14.79 -4.61 3.72
CA GLU A 89 14.02 -4.88 4.93
C GLU A 89 13.34 -6.26 4.90
#